data_AF-A0A2E3J1X0-F1
#
_entry.id   AF-A0A2E3J1X0-F1
#
_cell.length_a   1.000
_cell.length_b   1.000
_cell.length_c   1.000
_cell.angle_alpha   90.00
_cell.angle_beta   90.00
_cell.angle_gamma   90.00
#
_symmetry.space_group_name_H-M   'P 1'
#
loop_
_entity.id
_entity.type
_entity.pdbx_description
1 polymer ?
#
loop_
_entity_poly.entity_id
_entity_poly.type
_entity_poly.pdbx_seq_one_letter_code
_entity_poly.pdbx_strand_id
1 'polypeptide(L)'
;MTPLERSLAVINGDMPDRISGYPPTVACDVASKILGREVNTGTPSLWYAEAKAWMAVEAAFAEFEHKLVEDRLELHQVWRYYPDVRNFIEVTNRAPKMGPED
;
A
#
# COMPACT_ATOMS: atom_id res chain seq x y z
N MET A 1 -6.40 20.88 3.20
CA MET A 1 -5.83 20.22 2.01
C MET A 1 -6.87 19.36 1.32
N THR A 2 -6.79 19.22 -0.01
CA THR A 2 -7.53 18.26 -0.81
C THR A 2 -7.00 16.83 -0.58
N PRO A 3 -7.76 15.77 -0.94
CA PRO A 3 -7.25 14.39 -0.87
C PRO A 3 -5.96 14.17 -1.68
N LEU A 4 -5.83 14.81 -2.84
CA LEU A 4 -4.64 14.75 -3.67
C LEU A 4 -3.45 15.41 -2.97
N GLU A 5 -3.62 16.63 -2.46
CA GLU A 5 -2.59 17.35 -1.72
C GLU A 5 -2.09 16.57 -0.50
N ARG A 6 -2.99 15.89 0.22
CA ARG A 6 -2.59 15.02 1.34
C ARG A 6 -1.74 13.85 0.88
N SER A 7 -2.11 13.20 -0.20
CA SER A 7 -1.38 12.05 -0.73
C SER A 7 0.01 12.47 -1.22
N LEU A 8 0.09 13.61 -1.90
CA LEU A 8 1.37 14.20 -2.32
C LEU A 8 2.25 14.60 -1.14
N ALA A 9 1.68 15.21 -0.09
CA ALA A 9 2.42 15.53 1.12
C ALA A 9 3.04 14.27 1.75
N VAL A 10 2.26 13.20 1.91
CA VAL A 10 2.76 11.91 2.42
C VAL A 10 3.88 11.34 1.53
N ILE A 11 3.71 11.36 0.20
CA ILE A 11 4.72 10.87 -0.77
C ILE A 11 6.01 11.68 -0.68
N ASN A 12 5.91 13.00 -0.47
CA ASN A 12 7.05 13.90 -0.36
C ASN A 12 7.72 13.86 1.03
N GLY A 13 7.18 13.11 1.98
CA GLY A 13 7.66 13.08 3.37
C GLY A 13 7.23 14.29 4.21
N ASP A 14 6.30 15.11 3.71
CA ASP A 14 5.69 16.21 4.44
C ASP A 14 4.57 15.71 5.36
N MET A 15 4.21 16.52 6.37
CA MET A 15 3.11 16.21 7.29
C MET A 15 1.78 16.73 6.72
N PRO A 16 0.84 15.86 6.30
CA PRO A 16 -0.49 16.30 5.90
C PRO A 16 -1.34 16.78 7.09
N ASP A 17 -2.41 17.55 6.81
CA ASP A 17 -3.40 17.99 7.81
C ASP A 17 -4.16 16.84 8.49
N ARG A 18 -4.23 15.68 7.83
CA ARG A 18 -4.62 14.37 8.36
C ARG A 18 -4.15 13.27 7.41
N ILE A 19 -4.12 12.02 7.87
CA ILE A 19 -3.77 10.87 7.03
C ILE A 19 -4.73 10.79 5.83
N SER A 20 -4.19 10.60 4.62
CA SER A 20 -5.01 10.40 3.42
C SER A 20 -5.81 9.09 3.56
N GLY A 21 -7.09 9.11 3.17
CA GLY A 21 -7.90 7.90 3.08
C GLY A 21 -7.43 6.94 1.98
N TYR A 22 -6.51 7.39 1.12
CA TYR A 22 -5.81 6.57 0.15
C TYR A 22 -4.37 6.33 0.65
N PRO A 23 -4.11 5.23 1.37
CA PRO A 23 -2.74 4.87 1.69
C PRO A 23 -2.00 4.58 0.36
N PRO A 24 -0.81 5.16 0.13
CA PRO A 24 0.01 4.75 -0.99
C PRO A 24 0.18 3.23 -0.90
N THR A 25 -0.34 2.55 -1.90
CA THR A 25 -0.52 1.12 -1.88
C THR A 25 0.80 0.49 -2.29
N VAL A 26 1.50 -0.14 -1.33
CA VAL A 26 2.74 -0.87 -1.60
C VAL A 26 2.38 -2.23 -2.15
N ALA A 27 3.08 -2.67 -3.20
CA ALA A 27 2.94 -4.03 -3.70
C ALA A 27 3.27 -5.04 -2.59
N CYS A 28 2.47 -6.11 -2.46
CA CYS A 28 2.64 -7.09 -1.39
C CYS A 28 4.05 -7.71 -1.38
N ASP A 29 4.68 -7.89 -2.55
CA ASP A 29 6.04 -8.44 -2.66
C ASP A 29 7.11 -7.48 -2.13
N VAL A 30 6.98 -6.19 -2.42
CA VAL A 30 7.85 -5.13 -1.89
C VAL A 30 7.68 -5.01 -0.38
N ALA A 31 6.44 -4.95 0.09
CA ALA A 31 6.15 -4.87 1.53
C ALA A 31 6.64 -6.12 2.28
N SER A 32 6.50 -7.30 1.68
CA SER A 32 6.98 -8.55 2.29
C SER A 32 8.50 -8.59 2.42
N LYS A 33 9.22 -8.05 1.42
CA LYS A 33 10.68 -7.90 1.49
C LYS A 33 11.10 -6.92 2.58
N ILE A 34 10.38 -5.81 2.76
CA ILE A 34 10.67 -4.80 3.79
C ILE A 34 10.46 -5.39 5.20
N LEU A 35 9.37 -6.12 5.42
CA LEU A 35 9.00 -6.66 6.73
C LEU A 35 9.59 -8.05 7.03
N GLY A 36 10.24 -8.69 6.05
CA GLY A 36 10.87 -10.01 6.22
C GLY A 36 9.88 -11.17 6.39
N ARG A 37 8.59 -10.95 6.10
CA ARG A 37 7.52 -11.95 6.16
C ARG A 37 6.47 -11.66 5.07
N GLU A 38 5.66 -12.65 4.73
CA GLU A 38 4.54 -12.43 3.81
C GLU A 38 3.52 -11.47 4.44
N VAL A 39 3.18 -10.41 3.70
CA VAL A 39 2.20 -9.39 4.11
C VAL A 39 1.26 -9.01 2.98
N ASN A 40 0.04 -8.63 3.36
CA ASN A 40 -0.96 -8.12 2.44
C ASN A 40 -1.10 -6.61 2.62
N THR A 41 -0.70 -5.83 1.63
CA THR A 41 -0.67 -4.35 1.75
C THR A 41 -1.26 -3.64 0.55
N GLY A 42 -1.35 -4.29 -0.62
CA GLY A 42 -1.79 -3.61 -1.83
C GLY A 42 -1.82 -4.40 -3.14
N THR A 43 -2.19 -3.71 -4.23
CA THR A 43 -2.18 -4.22 -5.63
C THR A 43 -3.17 -5.37 -5.89
N PRO A 44 -3.27 -5.93 -7.12
CA PRO A 44 -4.17 -7.06 -7.39
C PRO A 44 -3.94 -8.29 -6.51
N SER A 45 -2.71 -8.48 -6.01
CA SER A 45 -2.38 -9.56 -5.08
C SER A 45 -3.15 -9.47 -3.76
N LEU A 46 -3.39 -8.25 -3.25
CA LEU A 46 -4.24 -8.03 -2.07
C LEU A 46 -5.68 -8.48 -2.36
N TRP A 47 -6.24 -8.09 -3.51
CA TRP A 47 -7.62 -8.43 -3.86
C TRP A 47 -7.81 -9.94 -4.05
N TYR A 48 -6.80 -10.61 -4.61
CA TYR A 48 -6.81 -12.06 -4.70
C TYR A 48 -6.74 -12.72 -3.32
N ALA A 49 -5.90 -12.22 -2.41
CA ALA A 49 -5.84 -12.70 -1.04
C ALA A 49 -7.16 -12.48 -0.27
N GLU A 50 -7.78 -11.31 -0.46
CA GLU A 50 -9.08 -10.96 0.11
C GLU A 50 -10.19 -11.90 -0.41
N ALA A 51 -10.25 -12.12 -1.73
CA ALA A 51 -11.23 -13.02 -2.33
C ALA A 51 -11.08 -14.46 -1.81
N LYS A 52 -9.85 -14.95 -1.61
CA LYS A 52 -9.60 -16.25 -0.99
C LYS A 52 -10.13 -16.30 0.46
N ALA A 53 -9.94 -15.23 1.23
CA ALA A 53 -10.42 -15.15 2.61
C ALA A 53 -11.95 -15.20 2.68
N TRP A 54 -12.64 -14.49 1.77
CA TRP A 54 -14.09 -14.56 1.61
C TRP A 54 -14.63 -15.96 1.31
N MET A 55 -13.87 -16.75 0.53
CA MET A 55 -14.30 -18.09 0.10
C MET A 55 -14.03 -19.21 1.11
N ALA A 56 -13.25 -18.95 2.17
CA ALA A 56 -12.82 -19.98 3.10
C ALA A 56 -13.90 -20.27 4.16
N VAL A 57 -14.02 -19.39 5.15
CA VAL A 57 -15.02 -19.41 6.24
C VAL A 57 -15.21 -17.99 6.76
N GLU A 58 -16.34 -17.68 7.39
CA GLU A 58 -16.66 -16.30 7.86
C GLU A 58 -15.57 -15.71 8.78
N ALA A 59 -14.99 -16.53 9.66
CA ALA A 59 -13.90 -16.10 10.54
C ALA A 59 -12.61 -15.73 9.79
N ALA A 60 -12.37 -16.32 8.60
CA ALA A 60 -11.15 -16.09 7.82
C ALA A 60 -11.10 -14.68 7.24
N PHE A 61 -12.26 -14.09 6.90
CA PHE A 61 -12.31 -12.71 6.43
C PHE A 61 -11.99 -11.72 7.55
N ALA A 62 -12.55 -11.93 8.75
CA ALA A 62 -12.25 -11.08 9.91
C ALA A 62 -10.76 -11.15 10.31
N GLU A 63 -10.16 -12.35 10.26
CA GLU A 63 -8.72 -12.52 10.50
C GLU A 63 -7.88 -11.81 9.42
N PHE A 64 -8.30 -11.91 8.15
CA PHE A 64 -7.64 -11.22 7.05
C PHE A 64 -7.69 -9.69 7.21
N GLU A 65 -8.85 -9.12 7.54
CA GLU A 65 -9.00 -7.67 7.76
C GLU A 65 -8.12 -7.19 8.91
N HIS A 66 -8.11 -7.93 10.03
CA HIS A 66 -7.28 -7.59 11.17
C HIS A 66 -5.79 -7.60 10.79
N LYS A 67 -5.34 -8.66 10.09
CA LYS A 67 -3.95 -8.77 9.63
C LYS A 67 -3.57 -7.68 8.62
N LEU A 68 -4.47 -7.30 7.72
CA LEU A 68 -4.27 -6.22 6.75
C LEU A 68 -4.04 -4.87 7.45
N VAL A 69 -4.76 -4.59 8.55
CA VAL A 69 -4.55 -3.38 9.35
C VAL A 69 -3.19 -3.40 10.03
N GLU A 70 -2.84 -4.50 10.70
CA GLU A 70 -1.55 -4.64 11.38
C GLU A 70 -0.37 -4.55 10.41
N ASP A 71 -0.45 -5.23 9.26
CA ASP A 71 0.58 -5.18 8.20
C ASP A 71 0.82 -3.75 7.71
N ARG A 72 -0.26 -2.95 7.56
CA ARG A 72 -0.16 -1.54 7.16
C ARG A 72 0.43 -0.67 8.26
N LEU A 73 0.03 -0.87 9.52
CA LEU A 73 0.57 -0.12 10.65
C LEU A 73 2.07 -0.37 10.82
N GLU A 74 2.51 -1.62 10.75
CA GLU A 74 3.92 -2.00 10.84
C GLU A 74 4.72 -1.39 9.68
N LEU A 75 4.22 -1.47 8.45
CA LEU A 75 4.86 -0.85 7.29
C LEU A 75 5.01 0.67 7.44
N HIS A 76 3.98 1.34 7.94
CA HIS A 76 4.03 2.77 8.24
C HIS A 76 5.06 3.11 9.33
N GLN A 77 5.21 2.28 10.36
CA GLN A 77 6.21 2.47 11.41
C GLN A 77 7.64 2.33 10.87
N VAL A 78 7.89 1.32 10.02
CA VAL A 78 9.19 1.10 9.39
C VAL A 78 9.58 2.30 8.54
N TRP A 79 8.66 2.80 7.69
CA TRP A 79 8.92 3.98 6.87
C TRP A 79 9.16 5.26 7.66
N ARG A 80 8.48 5.43 8.80
CA ARG A 80 8.74 6.56 9.70
C ARG A 80 10.15 6.53 10.31
N TYR A 81 10.74 5.34 10.45
CA TYR A 81 12.05 5.15 11.08
C TYR A 81 13.24 5.31 10.13
N TYR A 82 13.02 5.34 8.82
CA TYR A 82 14.08 5.61 7.84
C TYR A 82 14.00 7.04 7.29
N PRO A 83 14.70 8.01 7.90
CA PRO A 83 14.76 9.39 7.38
C PRO A 83 15.46 9.50 6.01
N ASP A 84 16.13 8.43 5.56
CA ASP A 84 16.97 8.42 4.35
C ASP A 84 16.35 7.71 3.13
N VAL A 85 15.13 7.15 3.21
CA VAL A 85 14.46 6.60 2.01
C VAL A 85 13.80 7.73 1.23
N ARG A 86 14.62 8.62 0.67
CA ARG A 86 14.24 9.52 -0.44
C ARG A 86 14.35 8.79 -1.79
N ASN A 87 13.97 7.52 -1.83
CA ASN A 87 13.84 6.82 -3.11
C ASN A 87 12.51 7.25 -3.74
N PHE A 88 12.52 8.45 -4.30
CA PHE A 88 11.56 8.83 -5.33
C PHE A 88 11.71 7.82 -6.47
N ILE A 89 10.81 6.85 -6.54
CA ILE A 89 10.49 6.27 -7.83
C ILE A 89 9.84 7.43 -8.58
N GLU A 90 10.52 7.94 -9.60
CA GLU A 90 9.94 8.94 -10.48
C GLU A 90 8.70 8.31 -11.13
N VAL A 91 7.52 8.58 -10.58
CA VAL A 91 6.26 8.24 -11.21
C VAL A 91 6.13 9.19 -12.39
N THR A 92 6.75 8.85 -13.51
CA THR A 92 6.41 9.50 -14.77
C THR A 92 4.93 9.23 -14.98
N ASN A 93 4.11 10.28 -14.93
CA ASN A 93 2.67 10.23 -15.15
C ASN A 93 2.35 10.00 -16.65
N ARG A 94 3.01 8.99 -17.23
CA ARG A 94 2.81 8.48 -18.57
C ARG A 94 2.27 7.08 -18.37
N ALA A 95 0.96 6.95 -18.49
CA ALA A 95 0.40 5.65 -18.84
C ALA A 95 1.22 5.11 -20.03
N PRO A 96 1.66 3.84 -20.02
CA PRO A 96 2.21 3.24 -21.23
C PRO A 96 1.18 3.45 -22.34
N LYS A 97 1.64 3.91 -23.52
CA LYS A 97 0.76 4.03 -24.67
C LYS A 97 0.31 2.61 -25.01
N MET A 98 -0.92 2.27 -24.66
CA MET A 98 -1.50 1.01 -25.10
C MET A 98 -1.55 1.04 -26.62
N GLY A 99 -0.96 0.03 -27.23
CA GLY A 99 -1.05 -0.16 -28.67
C GLY A 99 -2.49 -0.54 -29.03
N PRO A 100 -2.87 -0.50 -30.32
CA PRO A 100 -4.17 -0.97 -30.77
C PRO A 100 -4.42 -2.49 -30.54
N GLU A 101 -3.47 -3.19 -29.92
CA GLU A 101 -3.48 -4.65 -29.74
C GLU A 101 -3.40 -5.08 -28.26
N ASP A 102 -3.51 -4.13 -27.31
CA ASP A 102 -3.65 -4.37 -25.87
C ASP A 102 -5.12 -4.41 -25.42
#